data_AF-A0A7S0B1L7-F1
#
_entry.id   AF-A0A7S0B1L7-F1
#
_cell.length_a   1.000
_cell.length_b   1.000
_cell.length_c   1.000
_cell.angle_alpha   90.00
_cell.angle_beta   90.00
_cell.angle_gamma   90.00
#
_symmetry.space_group_name_H-M   'P 1'
#
loop_
_entity.id
_entity.type
_entity.pdbx_description
1 polymer ?
#
loop_
_entity_poly.entity_id
_entity_poly.type
_entity_poly.pdbx_seq_one_letter_code
_entity_poly.pdbx_strand_id
1 'polypeptide(L)'
;MVVALLLIPLRVQSISISCSSDTGTSRNTRASIPMVTSRPPLSLPRASQTITLEPMLGRNQEFRAPSNNHSMSKIKKSILQSIVTEDTSATPIKTPVRTQYDAEAKVHILRASPKLWNACKSNCHRDAVAWSPSRGIQAAEDYNQWSTGRHHLYPTTDIPAKDLPNGMGNAAISLATNVILPSIALAFDTPLEHLYFKDMFLAKYEPKGKGLGQPGLGKHTDGSEYSFNMLLSDPKLDFQGGGTWIEPVGLVKPELGDILMHR
;
A
#
# COMPACT_ATOMS: atom_id res chain seq x y z
N MET A 1 12.43 8.91 -5.90
CA MET A 1 11.53 8.21 -6.86
C MET A 1 11.13 6.83 -6.30
N VAL A 2 9.84 6.44 -6.33
CA VAL A 2 9.31 5.27 -5.58
C VAL A 2 8.65 4.19 -6.47
N VAL A 3 8.90 2.90 -6.20
CA VAL A 3 8.10 1.75 -6.71
C VAL A 3 7.24 1.16 -5.60
N ALA A 4 6.04 0.69 -5.94
CA ALA A 4 5.01 0.28 -4.98
C ALA A 4 4.39 -1.08 -5.35
N LEU A 5 4.63 -2.08 -4.50
CA LEU A 5 4.25 -3.48 -4.69
C LEU A 5 3.17 -3.89 -3.67
N LEU A 6 1.96 -4.16 -4.15
CA LEU A 6 0.83 -4.56 -3.31
C LEU A 6 0.62 -6.08 -3.43
N LEU A 7 0.97 -6.85 -2.39
CA LEU A 7 1.19 -8.30 -2.44
C LEU A 7 -0.07 -9.13 -2.17
N ILE A 8 -0.46 -10.00 -3.10
CA ILE A 8 -1.61 -10.94 -2.98
C ILE A 8 -1.18 -12.39 -3.25
N PRO A 9 -0.66 -13.12 -2.25
CA PRO A 9 -0.52 -14.58 -2.30
C PRO A 9 -1.85 -15.34 -2.03
N LEU A 10 -2.09 -16.46 -2.74
CA LEU A 10 -3.32 -17.29 -2.66
C LEU A 10 -3.11 -18.81 -2.44
N ARG A 11 -4.16 -19.48 -1.96
CA ARG A 11 -4.21 -20.91 -1.54
C ARG A 11 -4.54 -21.91 -2.67
N VAL A 12 -4.29 -23.20 -2.39
CA VAL A 12 -4.87 -24.38 -3.08
C VAL A 12 -6.34 -24.60 -2.68
N GLN A 13 -7.20 -25.03 -3.62
CA GLN A 13 -8.64 -25.22 -3.41
C GLN A 13 -9.02 -26.57 -2.77
N SER A 14 -10.21 -26.61 -2.17
CA SER A 14 -10.99 -27.81 -1.78
C SER A 14 -12.50 -27.49 -1.90
N ILE A 15 -13.37 -28.50 -2.07
CA ILE A 15 -14.73 -28.38 -2.65
C ILE A 15 -15.74 -29.22 -1.83
N SER A 16 -17.03 -28.89 -1.66
CA SER A 16 -17.83 -27.72 -2.13
C SER A 16 -18.27 -26.79 -0.96
N ILE A 17 -19.51 -26.57 -0.51
CA ILE A 17 -20.87 -27.14 -0.70
C ILE A 17 -21.90 -26.00 -0.88
N SER A 18 -23.01 -26.27 -1.58
CA SER A 18 -24.10 -25.33 -1.92
C SER A 18 -25.17 -25.13 -0.82
N CYS A 19 -25.91 -24.02 -0.89
CA CYS A 19 -27.33 -23.98 -0.47
C CYS A 19 -28.11 -22.91 -1.26
N SER A 20 -29.45 -23.02 -1.32
CA SER A 20 -30.35 -22.16 -2.13
C SER A 20 -31.68 -21.91 -1.43
N SER A 21 -32.21 -20.68 -1.48
CA SER A 21 -33.63 -20.37 -1.23
C SER A 21 -34.02 -18.95 -1.70
N ASP A 22 -34.40 -18.87 -2.97
CA ASP A 22 -35.47 -18.12 -3.64
C ASP A 22 -36.37 -17.06 -2.92
N THR A 23 -36.97 -16.19 -3.76
CA THR A 23 -38.14 -15.27 -3.56
C THR A 23 -38.00 -13.98 -2.72
N GLY A 24 -38.64 -12.90 -3.18
CA GLY A 24 -38.76 -11.62 -2.44
C GLY A 24 -39.25 -10.43 -3.29
N THR A 25 -40.57 -10.17 -3.32
CA THR A 25 -41.20 -9.26 -4.30
C THR A 25 -41.50 -7.84 -3.78
N SER A 26 -41.07 -6.82 -4.54
CA SER A 26 -41.65 -5.47 -4.71
C SER A 26 -42.26 -4.70 -3.52
N ARG A 27 -41.84 -3.42 -3.34
CA ARG A 27 -42.77 -2.27 -3.53
C ARG A 27 -42.07 -0.93 -3.69
N ASN A 28 -42.84 0.04 -4.18
CA ASN A 28 -42.45 1.40 -4.56
C ASN A 28 -43.20 2.41 -3.68
N THR A 29 -42.48 3.33 -3.01
CA THR A 29 -43.08 4.46 -2.28
C THR A 29 -42.31 5.75 -2.54
N ARG A 30 -43.06 6.81 -2.87
CA ARG A 30 -42.56 8.13 -3.28
C ARG A 30 -42.76 9.10 -2.11
N ALA A 31 -41.68 9.66 -1.56
CA ALA A 31 -41.73 10.52 -0.38
C ALA A 31 -41.09 11.91 -0.61
N SER A 32 -41.76 12.93 -0.08
CA SER A 32 -41.55 14.36 -0.25
C SER A 32 -40.15 14.90 0.06
N ILE A 33 -39.77 15.97 -0.66
CA ILE A 33 -38.59 16.80 -0.38
C ILE A 33 -38.96 17.89 0.65
N PRO A 34 -38.26 18.00 1.80
CA PRO A 34 -38.26 19.21 2.64
C PRO A 34 -37.13 20.17 2.21
N MET A 35 -37.37 21.47 2.32
CA MET A 35 -36.36 22.50 2.03
C MET A 35 -35.30 22.63 3.13
N VAL A 36 -34.07 22.91 2.67
CA VAL A 36 -33.01 23.71 3.30
C VAL A 36 -33.20 24.09 4.79
N THR A 37 -32.39 23.47 5.65
CA THR A 37 -31.97 24.07 6.93
C THR A 37 -30.45 24.23 6.96
N SER A 38 -29.93 25.01 7.91
CA SER A 38 -28.57 25.55 7.88
C SER A 38 -27.46 24.48 7.99
N ARG A 39 -26.34 24.73 7.29
CA ARG A 39 -25.10 23.94 7.48
C ARG A 39 -24.60 24.15 8.92
N PRO A 40 -24.39 23.10 9.73
CA PRO A 40 -23.62 23.23 10.96
C PRO A 40 -22.14 23.56 10.63
N PRO A 41 -21.41 24.24 11.52
CA PRO A 41 -19.98 24.48 11.34
C PRO A 41 -19.20 23.15 11.33
N LEU A 42 -18.15 23.09 10.51
CA LEU A 42 -17.29 21.91 10.38
C LEU A 42 -16.47 21.67 11.66
N SER A 43 -16.99 20.85 12.56
CA SER A 43 -16.27 20.36 13.73
C SER A 43 -15.19 19.35 13.32
N LEU A 44 -13.94 19.83 13.22
CA LEU A 44 -12.78 18.99 12.90
C LEU A 44 -12.60 17.88 13.95
N PRO A 45 -12.53 16.59 13.57
CA PRO A 45 -12.25 15.50 14.50
C PRO A 45 -10.84 15.63 15.09
N ARG A 46 -10.75 16.16 16.32
CA ARG A 46 -9.49 16.55 16.99
C ARG A 46 -8.70 15.38 17.58
N ALA A 47 -8.76 14.20 16.94
CA ALA A 47 -8.02 13.01 17.34
C ALA A 47 -6.62 13.03 16.70
N SER A 48 -5.58 13.12 17.53
CA SER A 48 -4.20 12.95 17.05
C SER A 48 -4.02 11.54 16.49
N GLN A 49 -3.74 11.43 15.19
CA GLN A 49 -3.50 10.15 14.53
C GLN A 49 -2.07 9.71 14.84
N THR A 50 -1.90 8.67 15.67
CA THR A 50 -0.60 8.01 15.85
C THR A 50 -0.36 7.07 14.68
N ILE A 51 0.63 7.41 13.86
CA ILE A 51 1.25 6.50 12.89
C ILE A 51 2.42 5.82 13.61
N THR A 52 2.51 4.49 13.53
CA THR A 52 3.62 3.72 14.11
C THR A 52 4.58 3.32 13.01
N LEU A 53 5.79 3.89 13.05
CA LEU A 53 6.88 3.63 12.13
C LEU A 53 8.03 3.00 12.92
N GLU A 54 8.39 1.76 12.57
CA GLU A 54 9.39 0.97 13.28
C GLU A 54 10.61 0.74 12.37
N PRO A 55 11.85 1.06 12.82
CA PRO A 55 13.05 0.62 12.12
C PRO A 55 13.23 -0.89 12.32
N MET A 56 13.50 -1.61 11.22
CA MET A 56 13.88 -3.02 11.24
C MET A 56 15.39 -3.10 11.41
N LEU A 57 15.84 -3.57 12.57
CA LEU A 57 17.27 -3.69 12.88
C LEU A 57 17.87 -4.96 12.24
N GLY A 58 19.15 -4.86 11.87
CA GLY A 58 19.86 -5.92 11.16
C GLY A 58 20.18 -7.17 12.00
N ARG A 59 20.73 -8.19 11.34
CA ARG A 59 21.08 -9.47 11.99
C ARG A 59 22.23 -9.38 13.02
N ASN A 60 23.07 -8.35 12.95
CA ASN A 60 24.22 -8.17 13.83
C ASN A 60 23.78 -7.49 15.14
N GLN A 61 23.77 -8.22 16.25
CA GLN A 61 23.05 -7.83 17.48
C GLN A 61 23.81 -6.90 18.44
N GLU A 62 25.05 -6.50 18.15
CA GLU A 62 25.92 -5.83 19.14
C GLU A 62 25.43 -4.45 19.62
N PHE A 63 24.55 -3.79 18.86
CA PHE A 63 23.91 -2.51 19.26
C PHE A 63 22.47 -2.66 19.77
N ARG A 64 22.12 -3.81 20.34
CA ARG A 64 20.81 -4.04 20.97
C ARG A 64 20.70 -3.40 22.35
N ALA A 65 20.48 -2.08 22.39
CA ALA A 65 20.03 -1.40 23.60
C ALA A 65 18.71 -2.03 24.10
N PRO A 66 18.51 -2.20 25.43
CA PRO A 66 17.23 -2.65 25.97
C PRO A 66 16.14 -1.61 25.69
N SER A 67 14.91 -2.07 25.46
CA SER A 67 13.77 -1.24 25.03
C SER A 67 13.21 -0.36 26.16
N ASN A 68 13.99 0.62 26.62
CA ASN A 68 13.61 1.60 27.63
C ASN A 68 13.38 2.98 26.99
N ASN A 69 12.10 3.34 26.84
CA ASN A 69 11.59 4.72 26.72
C ASN A 69 12.44 5.70 25.87
N HIS A 70 12.41 5.57 24.54
CA HIS A 70 12.66 6.71 23.67
C HIS A 70 11.35 7.38 23.26
N SER A 71 11.37 8.72 23.24
CA SER A 71 10.16 9.54 23.17
C SER A 71 9.61 9.60 21.74
N MET A 72 8.46 8.95 21.52
CA MET A 72 7.71 9.02 20.25
C MET A 72 7.30 10.48 19.94
N SER A 73 7.86 11.05 18.88
CA SER A 73 7.60 12.43 18.46
C SER A 73 6.18 12.59 17.90
N LYS A 74 5.35 13.39 18.58
CA LYS A 74 3.96 13.68 18.15
C LYS A 74 3.94 14.79 17.10
N ILE A 75 4.06 14.42 15.83
CA ILE A 75 4.04 15.38 14.70
C ILE A 75 2.65 16.00 14.54
N LYS A 76 2.60 17.32 14.30
CA LYS A 76 1.36 18.08 14.07
C LYS A 76 1.05 18.19 12.58
N LYS A 77 -0.23 18.03 12.20
CA LYS A 77 -0.71 17.99 10.81
C LYS A 77 -0.50 19.30 10.00
N SER A 78 -0.06 20.39 10.64
CA SER A 78 0.08 21.74 10.06
C SER A 78 1.24 21.91 9.07
N ILE A 79 2.01 20.86 8.77
CA ILE A 79 3.14 20.89 7.83
C ILE A 79 2.73 20.41 6.42
N LEU A 80 1.57 19.73 6.29
CA LEU A 80 1.15 19.02 5.06
C LEU A 80 0.22 19.84 4.15
N GLN A 81 0.45 21.16 3.98
CA GLN A 81 -0.37 22.01 3.10
C GLN A 81 0.43 23.11 2.37
N SER A 82 1.23 22.73 1.38
CA SER A 82 1.66 23.63 0.31
C SER A 82 2.02 22.86 -0.97
N ILE A 83 1.83 23.53 -2.11
CA ILE A 83 2.35 23.21 -3.46
C ILE A 83 1.70 22.01 -4.19
N VAL A 84 0.97 22.35 -5.26
CA VAL A 84 0.86 21.55 -6.48
C VAL A 84 1.28 22.48 -7.63
N THR A 85 2.40 22.19 -8.27
CA THR A 85 2.83 22.80 -9.55
C THR A 85 3.65 21.78 -10.31
N GLU A 86 3.29 21.54 -11.57
CA GLU A 86 4.02 20.65 -12.47
C GLU A 86 5.16 21.43 -13.15
N ASP A 87 6.37 20.86 -13.20
CA ASP A 87 7.46 21.34 -14.05
C ASP A 87 7.72 20.29 -15.15
N THR A 88 7.85 20.75 -16.40
CA THR A 88 7.92 19.91 -17.60
C THR A 88 9.18 20.20 -18.41
N SER A 89 10.34 20.04 -17.77
CA SER A 89 11.67 20.19 -18.37
C SER A 89 12.40 18.85 -18.53
N ALA A 90 12.23 18.21 -19.69
CA ALA A 90 12.86 16.92 -19.99
C ALA A 90 14.38 17.06 -20.24
N THR A 91 15.20 16.40 -19.42
CA THR A 91 16.66 16.32 -19.58
C THR A 91 17.11 14.94 -20.10
N PRO A 92 18.31 14.82 -20.73
CA PRO A 92 18.74 13.58 -21.35
C PRO A 92 18.92 12.44 -20.34
N ILE A 93 18.31 11.28 -20.62
CA ILE A 93 18.37 10.10 -19.76
C ILE A 93 19.79 9.53 -19.76
N LYS A 94 20.55 9.81 -18.70
CA LYS A 94 21.80 9.09 -18.39
C LYS A 94 21.48 7.61 -18.19
N THR A 95 22.36 6.73 -18.67
CA THR A 95 22.28 5.28 -18.42
C THR A 95 22.05 5.04 -16.92
N PRO A 96 21.02 4.26 -16.52
CA PRO A 96 20.65 4.14 -15.12
C PRO A 96 21.79 3.50 -14.33
N VAL A 97 22.43 4.28 -13.47
CA VAL A 97 23.42 3.77 -12.52
C VAL A 97 22.69 2.82 -11.58
N ARG A 98 23.02 1.53 -11.65
CA ARG A 98 22.49 0.53 -10.73
C ARG A 98 22.85 0.94 -9.30
N THR A 99 21.87 1.00 -8.43
CA THR A 99 22.07 1.23 -6.99
C THR A 99 23.10 0.25 -6.46
N GLN A 100 24.15 0.78 -5.83
CA GLN A 100 25.14 -0.06 -5.16
C GLN A 100 24.51 -0.72 -3.93
N TYR A 101 24.98 -1.91 -3.59
CA TYR A 101 24.56 -2.58 -2.36
C TYR A 101 25.05 -1.79 -1.14
N ASP A 102 24.12 -1.45 -0.26
CA ASP A 102 24.36 -0.78 1.02
C ASP A 102 23.96 -1.73 2.15
N ALA A 103 24.94 -2.11 2.98
CA ALA A 103 24.74 -3.03 4.11
C ALA A 103 24.04 -2.36 5.30
N GLU A 104 24.08 -1.03 5.38
CA GLU A 104 23.43 -0.22 6.41
C GLU A 104 22.12 0.40 5.90
N ALA A 105 21.62 -0.08 4.74
CA ALA A 105 20.39 0.38 4.11
C ALA A 105 19.22 0.23 5.08
N LYS A 106 18.71 1.37 5.57
CA LYS A 106 17.59 1.42 6.51
C LYS A 106 16.38 0.69 5.94
N VAL A 107 15.80 -0.20 6.74
CA VAL A 107 14.52 -0.84 6.44
C VAL A 107 13.53 -0.43 7.53
N HIS A 108 12.30 -0.08 7.15
CA HIS A 108 11.26 0.34 8.07
C HIS A 108 9.97 -0.44 7.83
N ILE A 109 9.15 -0.58 8.87
CA ILE A 109 7.79 -1.07 8.74
C ILE A 109 6.81 -0.06 9.36
N LEU A 110 5.90 0.41 8.53
CA LEU A 110 4.76 1.23 8.92
C LEU A 110 3.61 0.27 9.25
N ARG A 111 3.20 0.25 10.52
CA ARG A 111 2.17 -0.67 11.00
C ARG A 111 0.78 -0.28 10.55
N ALA A 112 0.02 -1.28 10.11
CA ALA A 112 -1.39 -1.18 9.85
C ALA A 112 -2.16 -0.73 11.09
N SER A 113 -3.21 0.06 10.89
CA SER A 113 -4.26 0.16 11.90
C SER A 113 -5.60 0.44 11.24
N PRO A 114 -6.73 0.04 11.87
CA PRO A 114 -8.07 0.45 11.41
C PRO A 114 -8.24 1.97 11.30
N LYS A 115 -7.40 2.76 11.99
CA LYS A 115 -7.41 4.24 11.91
C LYS A 115 -6.74 4.76 10.63
N LEU A 116 -5.67 4.10 10.17
CA LEU A 116 -4.93 4.47 8.96
C LEU A 116 -5.81 4.35 7.71
N TRP A 117 -6.57 3.25 7.58
CA TRP A 117 -7.54 3.06 6.49
C TRP A 117 -8.70 4.07 6.50
N ASN A 118 -9.05 4.59 7.68
CA ASN A 118 -10.07 5.63 7.81
C ASN A 118 -9.52 7.05 7.57
N ALA A 119 -8.21 7.29 7.71
CA ALA A 119 -7.61 8.60 7.43
C ALA A 119 -7.76 9.01 5.96
N CYS A 120 -7.71 8.05 5.03
CA CYS A 120 -7.93 8.30 3.60
C CYS A 120 -9.35 8.81 3.30
N LYS A 121 -10.35 8.53 4.15
CA LYS A 121 -11.74 8.98 3.93
C LYS A 121 -11.93 10.49 4.11
N SER A 122 -11.13 11.16 4.94
CA SER A 122 -11.39 12.57 5.30
C SER A 122 -10.91 13.59 4.28
N ASN A 123 -10.02 13.19 3.36
CA ASN A 123 -9.40 14.08 2.37
C ASN A 123 -9.98 13.91 0.95
N CYS A 124 -10.79 12.88 0.70
CA CYS A 124 -11.38 12.61 -0.61
C CYS A 124 -12.79 13.19 -0.75
N HIS A 125 -13.29 13.31 -1.98
CA HIS A 125 -14.68 13.74 -2.24
C HIS A 125 -15.71 12.81 -1.57
N ARG A 126 -16.94 13.30 -1.36
CA ARG A 126 -18.01 12.60 -0.61
C ARG A 126 -18.30 11.18 -1.10
N ASP A 127 -18.11 10.93 -2.39
CA ASP A 127 -18.43 9.68 -3.07
C ASP A 127 -17.19 8.77 -3.26
N ALA A 128 -16.05 9.15 -2.72
CA ALA A 128 -14.78 8.47 -2.93
C ALA A 128 -14.66 7.15 -2.15
N VAL A 129 -14.24 6.10 -2.84
CA VAL A 129 -14.05 4.78 -2.24
C VAL A 129 -12.82 4.79 -1.34
N ALA A 130 -13.00 4.38 -0.08
CA ALA A 130 -11.89 4.19 0.85
C ALA A 130 -11.10 2.92 0.50
N TRP A 131 -9.77 3.04 0.44
CA TRP A 131 -8.88 1.89 0.33
C TRP A 131 -8.96 1.00 1.57
N SER A 132 -9.03 -0.30 1.36
CA SER A 132 -8.69 -1.33 2.34
C SER A 132 -8.11 -2.54 1.60
N PRO A 133 -7.28 -3.37 2.24
CA PRO A 133 -6.66 -4.52 1.57
C PRO A 133 -7.64 -5.44 0.84
N SER A 134 -8.73 -5.81 1.51
CA SER A 134 -9.83 -6.62 0.95
C SER A 134 -10.52 -5.98 -0.27
N ARG A 135 -10.63 -4.65 -0.32
CA ARG A 135 -11.21 -3.94 -1.47
C ARG A 135 -10.23 -3.85 -2.64
N GLY A 136 -8.94 -3.73 -2.36
CA GLY A 136 -7.88 -3.81 -3.36
C GLY A 136 -7.87 -5.17 -4.06
N ILE A 137 -7.94 -6.25 -3.28
CA ILE A 137 -8.09 -7.62 -3.78
C ILE A 137 -9.38 -7.76 -4.61
N GLN A 138 -10.55 -7.43 -4.04
CA GLN A 138 -11.83 -7.62 -4.71
C GLN A 138 -11.86 -6.90 -6.07
N ALA A 139 -11.45 -5.62 -6.12
CA ALA A 139 -11.45 -4.87 -7.37
C ALA A 139 -10.41 -5.38 -8.41
N ALA A 140 -9.34 -6.04 -7.97
CA ALA A 140 -8.36 -6.65 -8.87
C ALA A 140 -8.89 -7.98 -9.46
N GLU A 141 -9.52 -8.81 -8.64
CA GLU A 141 -10.12 -10.08 -9.09
C GLU A 141 -11.40 -9.86 -9.92
N ASP A 142 -12.22 -8.85 -9.58
CA ASP A 142 -13.39 -8.43 -10.38
C ASP A 142 -12.97 -7.88 -11.77
N TYR A 143 -11.82 -7.21 -11.85
CA TYR A 143 -11.28 -6.66 -13.10
C TYR A 143 -10.63 -7.75 -13.97
N ASN A 144 -9.96 -8.72 -13.33
CA ASN A 144 -9.37 -9.91 -13.94
C ASN A 144 -8.40 -9.64 -15.12
N GLN A 145 -7.79 -8.45 -15.19
CA GLN A 145 -6.77 -8.10 -16.20
C GLN A 145 -5.35 -8.41 -15.70
N TRP A 146 -5.17 -9.55 -15.03
CA TRP A 146 -3.86 -10.00 -14.54
C TRP A 146 -2.91 -10.20 -15.71
N SER A 147 -1.83 -9.42 -15.74
CA SER A 147 -0.85 -9.40 -16.83
C SER A 147 0.53 -9.88 -16.36
N THR A 148 1.36 -10.38 -17.28
CA THR A 148 2.78 -10.65 -17.01
C THR A 148 3.65 -9.89 -18.01
N GLY A 149 4.89 -9.59 -17.61
CA GLY A 149 5.89 -8.99 -18.52
C GLY A 149 5.93 -7.46 -18.57
N ARG A 150 5.18 -6.74 -17.71
CA ARG A 150 5.30 -5.28 -17.55
C ARG A 150 6.71 -4.82 -17.17
N HIS A 151 7.46 -5.66 -16.44
CA HIS A 151 8.85 -5.40 -16.05
C HIS A 151 9.77 -6.48 -16.64
N HIS A 152 10.56 -6.13 -17.66
CA HIS A 152 11.31 -7.11 -18.45
C HIS A 152 12.35 -7.95 -17.69
N LEU A 153 12.98 -7.39 -16.66
CA LEU A 153 14.07 -8.07 -15.92
C LEU A 153 13.55 -8.98 -14.80
N TYR A 154 12.47 -8.58 -14.14
CA TYR A 154 11.90 -9.24 -12.96
C TYR A 154 10.36 -9.18 -13.04
N PRO A 155 9.75 -9.86 -14.01
CA PRO A 155 8.33 -9.74 -14.28
C PRO A 155 7.49 -10.29 -13.13
N THR A 156 6.48 -9.51 -12.74
CA THR A 156 5.37 -9.95 -11.87
C THR A 156 4.15 -10.34 -12.68
N THR A 157 3.25 -11.07 -12.02
CA THR A 157 1.84 -11.22 -12.40
C THR A 157 1.08 -10.09 -11.72
N ASP A 158 0.69 -9.06 -12.45
CA ASP A 158 0.20 -7.84 -11.84
C ASP A 158 -0.83 -7.04 -12.65
N ILE A 159 -1.49 -6.12 -11.92
CA ILE A 159 -2.41 -5.10 -12.42
C ILE A 159 -1.88 -3.73 -11.98
N PRO A 160 -1.71 -2.74 -12.89
CA PRO A 160 -1.35 -1.37 -12.51
C PRO A 160 -2.43 -0.77 -11.61
N ALA A 161 -2.07 -0.21 -10.47
CA ALA A 161 -3.03 0.26 -9.48
C ALA A 161 -3.94 1.36 -10.04
N LYS A 162 -3.42 2.21 -10.95
CA LYS A 162 -4.21 3.23 -11.67
C LYS A 162 -5.37 2.67 -12.49
N ASP A 163 -5.29 1.40 -12.91
CA ASP A 163 -6.28 0.75 -13.78
C ASP A 163 -7.33 -0.05 -12.97
N LEU A 164 -7.23 -0.06 -11.64
CA LEU A 164 -8.24 -0.68 -10.78
C LEU A 164 -9.60 0.05 -10.88
N PRO A 165 -10.70 -0.67 -11.16
CA PRO A 165 -12.00 -0.09 -11.46
C PRO A 165 -12.66 0.54 -10.23
N ASN A 166 -13.86 1.11 -10.44
CA ASN A 166 -14.74 1.60 -9.36
C ASN A 166 -14.08 2.64 -8.43
N GLY A 167 -13.12 3.41 -8.96
CA GLY A 167 -12.36 4.41 -8.20
C GLY A 167 -11.27 3.85 -7.28
N MET A 168 -11.03 2.53 -7.28
CA MET A 168 -10.02 1.91 -6.40
C MET A 168 -8.59 2.32 -6.76
N GLY A 169 -8.30 2.65 -8.02
CA GLY A 169 -7.00 3.24 -8.39
C GLY A 169 -6.78 4.63 -7.79
N ASN A 170 -7.81 5.48 -7.79
CA ASN A 170 -7.77 6.78 -7.11
C ASN A 170 -7.66 6.60 -5.59
N ALA A 171 -8.26 5.56 -5.01
CA ALA A 171 -8.12 5.22 -3.60
C ALA A 171 -6.69 4.78 -3.24
N ALA A 172 -6.04 3.99 -4.10
CA ALA A 172 -4.65 3.57 -3.97
C ALA A 172 -3.70 4.78 -4.05
N ILE A 173 -3.85 5.63 -5.07
CA ILE A 173 -3.06 6.86 -5.25
C ILE A 173 -3.27 7.81 -4.07
N SER A 174 -4.51 7.97 -3.58
CA SER A 174 -4.79 8.82 -2.41
C SER A 174 -4.10 8.32 -1.15
N LEU A 175 -4.15 7.01 -0.86
CA LEU A 175 -3.38 6.41 0.23
C LEU A 175 -1.88 6.65 0.07
N ALA A 176 -1.36 6.37 -1.13
CA ALA A 176 0.06 6.46 -1.43
C ALA A 176 0.59 7.89 -1.20
N THR A 177 -0.11 8.90 -1.73
CA THR A 177 0.27 10.32 -1.59
C THR A 177 0.00 10.87 -0.17
N ASN A 178 -1.13 10.56 0.47
CA ASN A 178 -1.49 11.15 1.78
C ASN A 178 -0.84 10.45 2.99
N VAL A 179 -0.35 9.21 2.84
CA VAL A 179 0.21 8.42 3.95
C VAL A 179 1.60 7.88 3.64
N ILE A 180 1.82 7.31 2.45
CA ILE A 180 3.05 6.56 2.19
C ILE A 180 4.23 7.47 1.84
N LEU A 181 4.07 8.48 0.96
CA LEU A 181 5.15 9.44 0.70
C LEU A 181 5.57 10.21 1.97
N PRO A 182 4.67 10.73 2.82
CA PRO A 182 5.05 11.32 4.11
C PRO A 182 5.75 10.35 5.07
N SER A 183 5.44 9.06 4.98
CA SER A 183 6.09 8.03 5.81
C SER A 183 7.48 7.66 5.29
N ILE A 184 7.69 7.63 3.97
CA ILE A 184 9.01 7.50 3.35
C ILE A 184 9.88 8.72 3.66
N ALA A 185 9.34 9.93 3.51
CA ALA A 185 10.02 11.18 3.88
C ALA A 185 10.55 11.15 5.33
N LEU A 186 9.70 10.73 6.27
CA LEU A 186 10.06 10.60 7.68
C LEU A 186 11.04 9.44 7.97
N ALA A 187 10.89 8.30 7.29
CA ALA A 187 11.73 7.11 7.48
C ALA A 187 13.17 7.30 6.97
N PHE A 188 13.34 8.08 5.90
CA PHE A 188 14.60 8.24 5.19
C PHE A 188 15.19 9.66 5.27
N ASP A 189 14.62 10.53 6.12
CA ASP A 189 15.06 11.92 6.31
C ASP A 189 15.18 12.69 4.98
N THR A 190 14.13 12.56 4.15
CA THR A 190 14.11 13.01 2.76
C THR A 190 12.96 14.01 2.55
N PRO A 191 13.19 15.16 1.89
CA PRO A 191 12.13 16.13 1.59
C PRO A 191 10.97 15.50 0.81
N LEU A 192 9.73 15.78 1.22
CA LEU A 192 8.53 15.18 0.63
C LEU A 192 8.32 15.62 -0.82
N GLU A 193 8.69 16.86 -1.12
CA GLU A 193 8.73 17.47 -2.44
C GLU A 193 9.69 16.77 -3.44
N HIS A 194 10.65 15.98 -2.96
CA HIS A 194 11.53 15.16 -3.80
C HIS A 194 10.96 13.75 -4.08
N LEU A 195 9.81 13.40 -3.47
CA LEU A 195 9.22 12.07 -3.56
C LEU A 195 8.01 12.05 -4.49
N TYR A 196 8.07 11.18 -5.50
CA TYR A 196 6.97 10.86 -6.41
C TYR A 196 7.02 9.37 -6.78
N PHE A 197 5.86 8.84 -7.17
CA PHE A 197 5.71 7.46 -7.63
C PHE A 197 6.16 7.32 -9.09
N LYS A 198 6.90 6.24 -9.36
CA LYS A 198 7.29 5.80 -10.69
C LYS A 198 6.27 4.81 -11.26
N ASP A 199 5.89 3.85 -10.43
CA ASP A 199 4.99 2.75 -10.75
C ASP A 199 4.34 2.25 -9.45
N MET A 200 3.10 1.81 -9.55
CA MET A 200 2.35 1.21 -8.44
C MET A 200 1.40 0.16 -8.98
N PHE A 201 1.47 -1.06 -8.43
CA PHE A 201 0.74 -2.20 -8.95
C PHE A 201 0.45 -3.25 -7.88
N LEU A 202 -0.58 -4.04 -8.13
CA LEU A 202 -0.96 -5.19 -7.30
C LEU A 202 -0.34 -6.42 -7.94
N ALA A 203 0.56 -7.09 -7.24
CA ALA A 203 1.23 -8.30 -7.70
C ALA A 203 0.65 -9.53 -6.99
N LYS A 204 0.22 -10.50 -7.79
CA LYS A 204 -0.40 -11.74 -7.38
C LYS A 204 0.61 -12.88 -7.41
N TYR A 205 0.62 -13.67 -6.35
CA TYR A 205 1.54 -14.78 -6.17
C TYR A 205 0.77 -16.09 -5.99
N GLU A 206 1.01 -17.06 -6.86
CA GLU A 206 0.29 -18.33 -6.88
C GLU A 206 1.25 -19.53 -6.94
N PRO A 207 0.93 -20.65 -6.25
CA PRO A 207 1.65 -21.90 -6.44
C PRO A 207 1.72 -22.31 -7.92
N LYS A 208 2.83 -22.92 -8.33
CA LYS A 208 2.97 -23.48 -9.68
C LYS A 208 1.80 -24.42 -10.00
N GLY A 209 1.23 -24.27 -11.20
CA GLY A 209 0.04 -25.03 -11.61
C GLY A 209 -1.30 -24.43 -11.17
N LYS A 210 -1.33 -23.20 -10.65
CA LYS A 210 -2.55 -22.44 -10.37
C LYS A 210 -2.54 -21.08 -11.06
N GLY A 211 -3.60 -20.73 -11.77
CA GLY A 211 -3.75 -19.43 -12.44
C GLY A 211 -2.55 -19.11 -13.33
N LEU A 212 -1.90 -17.96 -13.08
CA LEU A 212 -0.67 -17.56 -13.79
C LEU A 212 0.63 -18.03 -13.07
N GLY A 213 0.51 -18.65 -11.90
CA GLY A 213 1.49 -19.63 -11.40
C GLY A 213 2.85 -19.10 -10.95
N GLN A 214 2.93 -17.87 -10.45
CA GLN A 214 4.15 -17.25 -9.94
C GLN A 214 4.30 -17.37 -8.41
N PRO A 215 5.10 -18.31 -7.86
CA PRO A 215 5.17 -18.55 -6.41
C PRO A 215 6.10 -17.58 -5.66
N GLY A 216 6.78 -16.68 -6.35
CA GLY A 216 7.74 -15.73 -5.78
C GLY A 216 8.47 -14.94 -6.87
N LEU A 217 9.44 -14.11 -6.44
CA LEU A 217 10.29 -13.30 -7.31
C LEU A 217 11.76 -13.49 -6.90
N GLY A 218 12.69 -13.45 -7.86
CA GLY A 218 14.12 -13.64 -7.60
C GLY A 218 14.77 -12.46 -6.88
N LYS A 219 16.01 -12.61 -6.38
CA LYS A 219 16.78 -11.47 -5.83
C LYS A 219 17.00 -10.41 -6.91
N HIS A 220 16.61 -9.18 -6.61
CA HIS A 220 16.76 -8.02 -7.49
C HIS A 220 17.09 -6.75 -6.69
N THR A 221 17.31 -5.66 -7.43
CA THR A 221 17.40 -4.27 -6.94
C THR A 221 16.35 -3.50 -7.72
N ASP A 222 15.50 -2.73 -7.05
CA ASP A 222 14.41 -2.01 -7.72
C ASP A 222 14.92 -0.90 -8.65
N GLY A 223 14.08 -0.52 -9.61
CA GLY A 223 14.32 0.61 -10.51
C GLY A 223 14.02 1.97 -9.88
N SER A 224 14.15 2.10 -8.56
CA SER A 224 13.76 3.24 -7.72
C SER A 224 14.80 3.50 -6.63
N GLU A 225 14.61 4.61 -5.90
CA GLU A 225 15.49 5.04 -4.80
C GLU A 225 14.92 4.67 -3.42
N TYR A 226 13.60 4.47 -3.38
CA TYR A 226 12.83 3.91 -2.27
C TYR A 226 11.79 2.97 -2.87
N SER A 227 11.39 1.96 -2.12
CA SER A 227 10.30 1.06 -2.50
C SER A 227 9.44 0.74 -1.29
N PHE A 228 8.19 0.36 -1.54
CA PHE A 228 7.35 -0.21 -0.49
C PHE A 228 6.58 -1.45 -0.93
N ASN A 229 6.44 -2.38 0.02
CA ASN A 229 5.67 -3.60 -0.10
C ASN A 229 4.55 -3.58 0.93
N MET A 230 3.28 -3.60 0.49
CA MET A 230 2.13 -3.76 1.39
C MET A 230 1.55 -5.17 1.24
N LEU A 231 1.35 -5.87 2.36
CA LEU A 231 0.66 -7.16 2.35
C LEU A 231 -0.87 -6.95 2.26
N LEU A 232 -1.53 -7.56 1.27
CA LEU A 232 -2.97 -7.41 1.07
C LEU A 232 -3.84 -8.57 1.56
N SER A 233 -3.33 -9.81 1.60
CA SER A 233 -4.06 -11.00 2.06
C SER A 233 -3.64 -11.42 3.48
N ASP A 234 -4.47 -12.18 4.19
CA ASP A 234 -4.24 -12.56 5.59
C ASP A 234 -3.19 -13.71 5.68
N PRO A 235 -2.04 -13.49 6.34
CA PRO A 235 -0.96 -14.48 6.46
C PRO A 235 -1.29 -15.70 7.32
N LYS A 236 -2.47 -15.74 7.94
CA LYS A 236 -2.98 -16.86 8.76
C LYS A 236 -4.04 -17.68 8.02
N LEU A 237 -4.64 -17.14 6.95
CA LEU A 237 -5.79 -17.75 6.25
C LEU A 237 -5.53 -18.05 4.76
N ASP A 238 -4.97 -17.08 4.05
CA ASP A 238 -4.98 -17.05 2.58
C ASP A 238 -3.76 -17.72 1.93
N PHE A 239 -2.65 -17.83 2.67
CA PHE A 239 -1.40 -18.40 2.16
C PHE A 239 -0.52 -19.04 3.25
N GLN A 240 0.57 -19.68 2.83
CA GLN A 240 1.62 -20.20 3.69
C GLN A 240 3.00 -19.79 3.14
N GLY A 241 4.01 -19.65 4.00
CA GLY A 241 5.33 -19.19 3.59
C GLY A 241 5.40 -17.65 3.49
N GLY A 242 5.76 -17.15 2.31
CA GLY A 242 5.80 -15.71 1.99
C GLY A 242 6.77 -14.84 2.83
N GLY A 243 6.67 -13.53 2.62
CA GLY A 243 7.55 -12.50 3.15
C GLY A 243 8.59 -12.00 2.13
N THR A 244 9.27 -10.90 2.45
CA THR A 244 10.33 -10.31 1.62
C THR A 244 11.66 -10.52 2.33
N TRP A 245 12.68 -11.01 1.62
CA TRP A 245 14.04 -11.10 2.17
C TRP A 245 14.88 -9.91 1.71
N ILE A 246 15.36 -9.11 2.66
CA ILE A 246 16.15 -7.89 2.44
C ILE A 246 17.49 -8.06 3.18
N GLU A 247 18.62 -7.81 2.52
CA GLU A 247 19.94 -8.27 2.98
C GLU A 247 20.34 -7.84 4.41
N PRO A 248 20.25 -6.55 4.81
CA PRO A 248 20.57 -6.11 6.17
C PRO A 248 19.77 -6.82 7.29
N VAL A 249 18.48 -7.10 7.06
CA VAL A 249 17.52 -7.56 8.10
C VAL A 249 17.11 -9.02 7.99
N GLY A 250 17.28 -9.64 6.83
CA GLY A 250 16.80 -10.99 6.53
C GLY A 250 15.33 -11.03 6.10
N LEU A 251 14.59 -12.06 6.55
CA LEU A 251 13.22 -12.33 6.12
C LEU A 251 12.21 -11.52 6.94
N VAL A 252 11.60 -10.52 6.32
CA VAL A 252 10.52 -9.72 6.90
C VAL A 252 9.17 -10.36 6.54
N LYS A 253 8.29 -10.49 7.54
CA LYS A 253 6.89 -10.91 7.37
C LYS A 253 5.96 -9.84 7.95
N PRO A 254 5.40 -8.94 7.12
CA PRO A 254 4.43 -7.94 7.54
C PRO A 254 3.11 -8.60 8.02
N GLU A 255 2.34 -7.93 8.88
CA GLU A 255 0.94 -8.29 9.12
C GLU A 255 0.00 -7.73 8.02
N LEU A 256 -1.29 -8.06 8.07
CA LEU A 256 -2.27 -7.65 7.07
C LEU A 256 -2.38 -6.12 6.96
N GLY A 257 -1.97 -5.58 5.82
CA GLY A 257 -1.93 -4.15 5.53
C GLY A 257 -0.70 -3.41 6.06
N ASP A 258 0.25 -4.07 6.72
CA ASP A 258 1.53 -3.46 7.08
C ASP A 258 2.29 -3.04 5.80
N ILE A 259 3.03 -1.94 5.87
CA ILE A 259 3.80 -1.37 4.77
C ILE A 259 5.29 -1.46 5.12
N LEU A 260 5.98 -2.42 4.50
CA LEU A 260 7.43 -2.54 4.53
C LEU A 260 8.06 -1.53 3.55
N MET A 261 9.01 -0.73 3.99
CA MET A 261 9.67 0.32 3.20
C MET A 261 11.20 0.14 3.25
N HIS A 262 11.86 0.26 2.10
CA HIS A 262 13.31 0.10 1.94
C HIS A 262 13.84 0.98 0.80
N ARG A 263 15.15 0.89 0.53
CA ARG A 263 15.83 1.40 -0.67
C ARG A 263 16.23 0.24 -1.60
#